data_AF-A0A960F1M1-F1
#
_entry.id   AF-A0A960F1M1-F1
#
_cell.length_a   1.000
_cell.length_b   1.000
_cell.length_c   1.000
_cell.angle_alpha   90.00
_cell.angle_beta   90.00
_cell.angle_gamma   90.00
#
_symmetry.space_group_name_H-M   'P 1'
#
loop_
_entity.id
_entity.type
_entity.pdbx_description
1 polymer ?
#
loop_
_entity_poly.entity_id
_entity_poly.type
_entity_poly.pdbx_seq_one_letter_code
_entity_poly.pdbx_strand_id
1 'polypeptide(L)'
;MGDLLAHVLPLALGAAISPTILILSLMLLSDATYGRVRSAVFTLGAGLVLAGFSVFAYVVIKPVSSAQAQPDAFFGWLDLVAGVALIGLGVRALVSPPKPPKERPAGAEASAHAGEWFAVGAGAMLTNFSTLVLYLPAVKDVAVSSVDAVAKVAVVVVLWIITMALAWVPLLAVVVFGDRAVGPLRRLRADITAHQKTVAAVVSFAFGAYLGIKGIRAVA
;
A
#
# COMPACT_ATOMS: atom_id res chain seq x y z
N MET A 1 19.35 1.26 13.45
CA MET A 1 18.58 0.57 12.37
C MET A 1 17.51 -0.37 12.92
N GLY A 2 17.82 -1.26 13.88
CA GLY A 2 16.82 -2.18 14.45
C GLY A 2 15.59 -1.49 15.06
N ASP A 3 15.80 -0.43 15.84
CA ASP A 3 14.72 0.39 16.41
C ASP A 3 13.82 1.05 15.34
N LEU A 4 14.43 1.60 14.29
CA LEU A 4 13.68 2.17 13.16
C LEU A 4 12.84 1.11 12.44
N LEU A 5 13.38 -0.10 12.24
CA LEU A 5 12.62 -1.21 11.65
C LEU A 5 11.45 -1.63 12.54
N ALA A 6 11.60 -1.62 13.87
CA ALA A 6 10.51 -1.95 14.79
C ALA A 6 9.32 -0.99 14.65
N HIS A 7 9.56 0.28 14.34
CA HIS A 7 8.52 1.27 14.09
C HIS A 7 7.94 1.21 12.66
N VAL A 8 8.79 0.96 11.65
CA VAL A 8 8.41 0.97 10.24
C VAL A 8 7.72 -0.33 9.80
N LEU A 9 8.14 -1.50 10.32
CA LEU A 9 7.61 -2.80 9.90
C LEU A 9 6.10 -2.97 10.14
N PRO A 10 5.54 -2.62 11.31
CA PRO A 10 4.09 -2.70 11.51
C PRO A 10 3.33 -1.86 10.48
N LEU A 11 3.80 -0.64 10.20
CA LEU A 11 3.18 0.25 9.21
C LEU A 11 3.31 -0.31 7.79
N ALA A 12 4.45 -0.90 7.43
CA ALA A 12 4.65 -1.58 6.16
C ALA A 12 3.67 -2.75 5.98
N LEU A 13 3.48 -3.55 7.02
CA LEU A 13 2.55 -4.68 7.03
C LEU A 13 1.10 -4.20 6.91
N GLY A 14 0.73 -3.14 7.65
CA GLY A 14 -0.60 -2.52 7.51
C GLY A 14 -0.83 -1.97 6.09
N ALA A 15 0.16 -1.28 5.54
CA ALA A 15 0.12 -0.72 4.19
C ALA A 15 0.05 -1.81 3.11
N ALA A 16 0.69 -2.97 3.35
CA ALA A 16 0.66 -4.13 2.47
C ALA A 16 -0.74 -4.76 2.37
N ILE A 17 -1.56 -4.67 3.43
CA ILE A 17 -2.93 -5.22 3.44
C ILE A 17 -3.84 -4.30 2.61
N SER A 18 -3.70 -4.39 1.29
CA SER A 18 -4.56 -3.73 0.31
C SER A 18 -5.38 -4.77 -0.45
N PRO A 19 -6.65 -5.00 -0.03
CA PRO A 19 -7.56 -5.87 -0.77
C PRO A 19 -7.70 -5.46 -2.24
N THR A 20 -7.68 -4.15 -2.53
CA THR A 20 -7.84 -3.65 -3.90
C THR A 20 -6.70 -4.08 -4.81
N ILE A 21 -5.44 -3.90 -4.38
CA ILE A 21 -4.27 -4.27 -5.19
C ILE A 21 -4.21 -5.80 -5.36
N LEU A 22 -4.48 -6.55 -4.28
CA LEU A 22 -4.51 -8.02 -4.33
C LEU A 22 -5.62 -8.54 -5.27
N ILE A 23 -6.84 -8.03 -5.17
CA ILE A 23 -7.95 -8.47 -6.03
C ILE A 23 -7.63 -8.20 -7.50
N LEU A 24 -7.06 -7.04 -7.82
CA LEU A 24 -6.69 -6.68 -9.20
C LEU A 24 -5.57 -7.58 -9.73
N SER A 25 -4.52 -7.84 -8.94
CA SER A 25 -3.42 -8.75 -9.36
C SER A 25 -3.94 -10.17 -9.61
N LEU A 26 -4.77 -10.70 -8.69
CA LEU A 26 -5.38 -12.02 -8.84
C LEU A 26 -6.34 -12.10 -10.03
N MET A 27 -7.09 -11.03 -10.31
CA MET A 27 -7.98 -10.95 -11.46
C MET A 27 -7.19 -11.02 -12.78
N LEU A 28 -6.08 -10.29 -12.88
CA LEU A 28 -5.22 -10.31 -14.07
C LEU A 28 -4.55 -11.67 -14.27
N LEU A 29 -4.11 -12.32 -13.20
CA LEU A 29 -3.48 -13.65 -13.26
C LEU A 29 -4.48 -14.78 -13.57
N SER A 30 -5.77 -14.54 -13.34
CA SER A 30 -6.83 -15.51 -13.69
C SER A 30 -7.22 -15.46 -15.17
N ASP A 31 -6.69 -14.49 -15.93
CA ASP A 31 -6.97 -14.34 -17.35
C ASP A 31 -6.09 -15.31 -18.18
N ALA A 32 -6.72 -16.05 -19.10
CA ALA A 32 -6.05 -17.09 -19.89
C ALA A 32 -5.02 -16.53 -20.87
N THR A 33 -5.17 -15.27 -21.29
CA THR A 33 -4.37 -14.66 -22.35
C THR A 33 -3.56 -13.48 -21.79
N TYR A 34 -2.23 -13.62 -21.79
CA TYR A 34 -1.26 -12.62 -21.29
C TYR A 34 -1.37 -12.22 -19.80
N GLY A 35 -2.10 -12.97 -18.96
CA GLY A 35 -2.34 -12.61 -17.55
C GLY A 35 -1.07 -12.32 -16.73
N ARG A 36 0.02 -13.06 -16.97
CA ARG A 36 1.33 -12.85 -16.31
C ARG A 36 1.94 -11.51 -16.67
N VAL A 37 1.98 -11.17 -17.96
CA VAL A 37 2.56 -9.92 -18.46
C VAL A 37 1.73 -8.74 -17.97
N ARG A 38 0.40 -8.81 -18.09
CA ARG A 38 -0.51 -7.77 -17.61
C ARG A 38 -0.35 -7.53 -16.11
N SER A 39 -0.28 -8.61 -15.30
CA SER A 39 -0.05 -8.51 -13.87
C SER A 39 1.33 -7.94 -13.53
N ALA A 40 2.38 -8.28 -14.28
CA ALA A 40 3.71 -7.70 -14.07
C ALA A 40 3.72 -6.20 -14.34
N VAL A 41 3.15 -5.79 -15.46
CA VAL A 41 3.07 -4.38 -15.88
C VAL A 41 2.18 -3.55 -14.93
N PHE A 42 1.08 -4.12 -14.45
CA PHE A 42 0.26 -3.55 -13.38
C PHE A 42 1.07 -3.35 -12.09
N THR A 43 1.80 -4.38 -11.64
CA THR A 43 2.63 -4.32 -10.44
C THR A 43 3.75 -3.28 -10.58
N LEU A 44 4.34 -3.13 -11.77
CA LEU A 44 5.33 -2.08 -12.06
C LEU A 44 4.71 -0.68 -11.96
N GLY A 45 3.52 -0.46 -12.52
CA GLY A 45 2.82 0.81 -12.41
C GLY A 45 2.50 1.20 -10.96
N ALA A 46 1.96 0.26 -10.19
CA ALA A 46 1.69 0.45 -8.76
C ALA A 46 2.98 0.70 -7.96
N GLY A 47 4.02 -0.08 -8.26
CA GLY A 47 5.33 0.03 -7.62
C GLY A 47 6.03 1.36 -7.89
N LEU A 48 5.94 1.87 -9.12
CA LEU A 48 6.51 3.18 -9.48
C LEU A 48 5.82 4.30 -8.72
N VAL A 49 4.49 4.27 -8.60
CA VAL A 49 3.75 5.29 -7.82
C VAL A 49 4.18 5.25 -6.35
N LEU A 50 4.30 4.06 -5.75
CA LEU A 50 4.72 3.96 -4.35
C LEU A 50 6.19 4.40 -4.14
N ALA A 51 7.08 4.08 -5.09
CA ALA A 51 8.47 4.53 -5.06
C ALA A 51 8.57 6.05 -5.21
N GLY A 52 7.85 6.63 -6.18
CA GLY A 52 7.76 8.07 -6.38
C GLY A 52 7.16 8.79 -5.16
N PHE A 53 6.13 8.20 -4.55
CA PHE A 53 5.55 8.70 -3.30
C PHE A 53 6.57 8.66 -2.15
N SER A 54 7.40 7.62 -2.06
CA SER A 54 8.48 7.53 -1.06
C SER A 54 9.47 8.68 -1.21
N VAL A 55 9.93 8.92 -2.44
CA VAL A 55 10.87 10.01 -2.76
C VAL A 55 10.24 11.37 -2.47
N PHE A 56 9.02 11.60 -2.96
CA PHE A 56 8.28 12.84 -2.76
C PHE A 56 8.09 13.13 -1.26
N ALA A 57 7.56 12.16 -0.50
CA ALA A 57 7.34 12.30 0.93
C ALA A 57 8.66 12.59 1.67
N TYR A 58 9.73 11.87 1.34
CA TYR A 58 11.05 12.10 1.95
C TYR A 58 11.57 13.51 1.67
N VAL A 59 11.52 13.97 0.41
CA VAL A 59 11.99 15.30 -0.01
C VAL A 59 11.18 16.42 0.64
N VAL A 60 9.88 16.23 0.85
CA VAL A 60 9.02 17.20 1.53
C VAL A 60 9.26 17.21 3.05
N ILE A 61 9.41 16.04 3.67
CA ILE A 61 9.55 15.92 5.13
C ILE A 61 10.94 16.36 5.60
N LYS A 62 12.01 16.03 4.86
CA LYS A 62 13.37 16.21 5.35
C LYS A 62 13.73 17.67 5.66
N PRO A 63 13.42 18.68 4.82
CA PRO A 63 13.68 20.07 5.15
C PRO A 63 12.89 20.56 6.37
N VAL A 64 11.62 20.15 6.49
CA VAL A 64 10.76 20.52 7.62
C VAL A 64 11.34 20.01 8.94
N SER A 65 11.88 18.78 8.94
CA SER A 65 12.53 18.20 10.12
C SER A 65 13.73 19.01 10.62
N SER A 66 14.45 19.68 9.71
CA SER A 66 15.63 20.47 10.04
C SER A 66 15.29 21.91 10.44
N ALA A 67 14.15 22.44 9.99
CA ALA A 67 13.75 23.83 10.20
C ALA A 67 12.88 24.04 11.44
N GLN A 68 12.21 23.00 11.93
CA GLN A 68 11.25 23.11 13.02
C GLN A 68 11.93 23.15 14.39
N ALA A 69 11.54 24.10 15.25
CA ALA A 69 12.05 24.21 16.62
C ALA A 69 11.58 23.05 17.52
N GLN A 70 10.38 22.51 17.27
CA GLN A 70 9.83 21.32 17.92
C GLN A 70 9.34 20.30 16.87
N PRO A 71 10.27 19.55 16.24
CA PRO A 71 9.94 18.58 15.19
C PRO A 71 8.96 17.50 15.67
N ASP A 72 9.11 17.06 16.92
CA ASP A 72 8.33 15.94 17.47
C ASP A 72 6.84 16.24 17.54
N ALA A 73 6.45 17.44 18.00
CA ALA A 73 5.05 17.87 18.04
C ALA A 73 4.46 18.02 16.62
N PHE A 74 5.22 18.58 15.67
CA PHE A 74 4.76 18.72 14.29
C PHE A 74 4.51 17.35 13.63
N PHE A 75 5.45 16.41 13.80
CA PHE A 75 5.30 15.06 13.26
C PHE A 75 4.31 14.19 14.04
N GLY A 76 4.03 14.54 15.30
CA GLY A 76 2.92 14.00 16.09
C GLY A 76 1.56 14.38 15.49
N TRP A 77 1.39 15.62 15.05
CA TRP A 77 0.19 16.03 14.31
C TRP A 77 0.02 15.28 12.99
N LEU A 78 1.11 15.01 12.26
CA LEU A 78 1.03 14.21 11.03
C LEU A 78 0.51 12.80 11.30
N ASP A 79 1.02 12.13 12.35
CA ASP A 79 0.55 10.81 12.76
C ASP A 79 -0.91 10.86 13.22
N LEU A 80 -1.29 11.89 13.98
CA LEU A 80 -2.67 12.05 14.44
C LEU A 80 -3.64 12.26 13.27
N VAL A 81 -3.30 13.10 12.30
CA VAL A 81 -4.11 13.34 11.10
C VAL A 81 -4.21 12.07 10.26
N ALA A 82 -3.11 11.33 10.07
CA ALA A 82 -3.12 10.04 9.40
C ALA A 82 -4.01 9.04 10.15
N GLY A 83 -3.95 9.02 11.48
CA GLY A 83 -4.80 8.20 12.33
C GLY A 83 -6.29 8.51 12.13
N VAL A 84 -6.68 9.78 12.22
CA VAL A 84 -8.05 10.25 11.97
C VAL A 84 -8.52 9.90 10.55
N ALA A 85 -7.67 10.10 9.55
CA ALA A 85 -7.97 9.74 8.16
C ALA A 85 -8.26 8.24 8.01
N LEU A 86 -7.48 7.37 8.67
CA LEU A 86 -7.73 5.93 8.66
C LEU A 86 -9.04 5.57 9.37
N ILE A 87 -9.35 6.16 10.52
CA ILE A 87 -10.66 5.94 11.16
C ILE A 87 -11.79 6.31 10.19
N GLY A 88 -11.68 7.45 9.50
CA GLY A 88 -12.64 7.87 8.48
C GLY A 88 -12.76 6.88 7.32
N LEU A 89 -11.63 6.34 6.82
CA LEU A 89 -11.61 5.30 5.78
C LEU A 89 -12.25 3.99 6.28
N GLY A 90 -12.05 3.62 7.54
CA GLY A 90 -12.65 2.44 8.15
C GLY A 90 -14.17 2.56 8.25
N VAL A 91 -14.67 3.71 8.73
CA VAL A 91 -16.11 4.02 8.73
C VAL A 91 -16.65 3.96 7.31
N ARG A 92 -15.99 4.64 6.36
CA ARG A 92 -16.37 4.63 4.95
C ARG A 92 -16.45 3.22 4.39
N ALA A 93 -15.51 2.34 4.71
CA ALA A 93 -15.50 0.96 4.23
C ALA A 93 -16.74 0.17 4.69
N LEU A 94 -17.23 0.42 5.92
CA LEU A 94 -18.42 -0.23 6.46
C LEU A 94 -19.73 0.34 5.90
N VAL A 95 -19.83 1.67 5.75
CA VAL A 95 -21.09 2.32 5.35
C VAL A 95 -21.26 2.41 3.82
N SER A 96 -20.18 2.32 3.05
CA SER A 96 -20.28 2.40 1.59
C SER A 96 -21.14 1.25 1.06
N PRO A 97 -22.02 1.48 0.07
CA PRO A 97 -22.77 0.42 -0.57
C PRO A 97 -21.83 -0.64 -1.19
N PRO A 98 -22.29 -1.90 -1.39
CA PRO A 98 -21.52 -2.88 -2.13
C PRO A 98 -21.11 -2.29 -3.47
N LYS A 99 -19.82 -2.27 -3.76
CA LYS A 99 -19.38 -1.91 -5.10
C LYS A 99 -19.79 -3.07 -6.01
N PRO A 100 -20.35 -2.79 -7.20
CA PRO A 100 -20.52 -3.84 -8.20
C PRO A 100 -19.16 -4.52 -8.42
N PRO A 101 -19.14 -5.82 -8.76
CA PRO A 101 -17.91 -6.47 -9.18
C PRO A 101 -17.19 -5.53 -10.15
N LYS A 102 -15.89 -5.28 -9.96
CA LYS A 102 -15.11 -4.57 -10.97
C LYS A 102 -15.13 -5.47 -12.20
N GLU A 103 -16.10 -5.22 -13.08
CA GLU A 103 -16.14 -5.82 -14.41
C GLU A 103 -14.84 -5.43 -15.12
N ARG A 104 -14.42 -6.27 -16.06
CA ARG A 104 -13.34 -5.91 -16.98
C ARG A 104 -13.61 -4.47 -17.47
N PRO A 105 -12.61 -3.58 -17.49
CA PRO A 105 -12.78 -2.32 -18.21
C PRO A 105 -13.37 -2.65 -19.58
N ALA A 106 -14.49 -2.03 -19.94
CA ALA A 106 -15.13 -2.29 -21.22
C ALA A 106 -14.08 -2.08 -22.34
N GLY A 107 -13.76 -3.16 -23.10
CA GLY A 107 -12.67 -3.18 -24.09
C GLY A 107 -11.39 -3.93 -23.70
N ALA A 108 -11.26 -4.44 -22.46
CA ALA A 108 -10.07 -5.17 -21.99
C ALA A 108 -9.82 -6.54 -22.69
N GLU A 109 -10.79 -7.03 -23.45
CA GLU A 109 -10.61 -8.21 -24.32
C GLU A 109 -9.76 -7.89 -25.56
N ALA A 110 -9.63 -6.62 -25.94
CA ALA A 110 -8.96 -6.19 -27.17
C ALA A 110 -7.56 -5.58 -26.98
N SER A 111 -7.25 -4.97 -25.82
CA SER A 111 -5.96 -4.28 -25.68
C SER A 111 -4.85 -5.17 -25.09
N ALA A 112 -3.83 -5.41 -25.90
CA ALA A 112 -2.55 -6.00 -25.51
C ALA A 112 -1.55 -4.93 -25.02
N HIS A 113 -1.94 -3.65 -24.95
CA HIS A 113 -0.99 -2.57 -24.73
C HIS A 113 -0.57 -2.49 -23.25
N ALA A 114 0.72 -2.74 -23.00
CA ALA A 114 1.31 -2.66 -21.67
C ALA A 114 1.05 -1.30 -20.98
N GLY A 115 1.02 -0.20 -21.74
CA GLY A 115 0.76 1.14 -21.20
C GLY A 115 -0.55 1.26 -20.41
N GLU A 116 -1.61 0.58 -20.84
CA GLU A 116 -2.90 0.64 -20.15
C GLU A 116 -2.85 -0.05 -18.79
N TRP A 117 -2.30 -1.26 -18.72
CA TRP A 117 -2.19 -2.00 -17.47
C TRP A 117 -1.23 -1.33 -16.49
N PHE A 118 -0.20 -0.65 -17.00
CA PHE A 118 0.67 0.19 -16.21
C PHE A 118 -0.12 1.34 -15.58
N ALA A 119 -0.92 2.06 -16.38
CA ALA A 119 -1.77 3.14 -15.90
C ALA A 119 -2.83 2.66 -14.90
N VAL A 120 -3.42 1.47 -15.11
CA VAL A 120 -4.32 0.85 -14.14
C VAL A 120 -3.61 0.58 -12.81
N GLY A 121 -2.39 0.04 -12.86
CA GLY A 121 -1.55 -0.16 -11.67
C GLY A 121 -1.24 1.13 -10.93
N ALA A 122 -0.78 2.13 -11.68
CA ALA A 122 -0.47 3.45 -11.15
C ALA A 122 -1.70 4.10 -10.51
N GLY A 123 -2.83 4.15 -11.22
CA GLY A 123 -4.08 4.71 -10.71
C GLY A 123 -4.63 3.94 -9.51
N ALA A 124 -4.52 2.61 -9.50
CA ALA A 124 -4.93 1.79 -8.37
C ALA A 124 -4.12 2.11 -7.11
N MET A 125 -2.80 2.30 -7.22
CA MET A 125 -1.97 2.69 -6.07
C MET A 125 -2.21 4.14 -5.65
N LEU A 126 -2.32 5.07 -6.61
CA LEU A 126 -2.53 6.49 -6.34
C LEU A 126 -3.83 6.76 -5.57
N THR A 127 -4.85 5.93 -5.81
CA THR A 127 -6.15 6.00 -5.12
C THR A 127 -6.28 5.07 -3.92
N ASN A 128 -5.22 4.32 -3.58
CA ASN A 128 -5.19 3.41 -2.45
C ASN A 128 -4.82 4.16 -1.15
N PHE A 129 -5.74 5.00 -0.70
CA PHE A 129 -5.52 5.88 0.44
C PHE A 129 -5.15 5.14 1.73
N SER A 130 -5.71 3.96 2.00
CA SER A 130 -5.34 3.18 3.21
C SER A 130 -3.86 2.80 3.20
N THR A 131 -3.32 2.38 2.04
CA THR A 131 -1.89 2.11 1.90
C THR A 131 -1.08 3.39 2.01
N LEU A 132 -1.41 4.44 1.26
CA LEU A 132 -0.62 5.69 1.23
C LEU A 132 -0.60 6.41 2.59
N VAL A 133 -1.74 6.44 3.30
CA VAL A 133 -1.86 7.07 4.63
C VAL A 133 -1.07 6.30 5.69
N LEU A 134 -0.94 4.97 5.57
CA LEU A 134 -0.07 4.17 6.46
C LEU A 134 1.40 4.28 6.11
N TYR A 135 1.69 4.35 4.81
CA TYR A 135 3.04 4.39 4.29
C TYR A 135 3.73 5.74 4.57
N LEU A 136 2.98 6.84 4.58
CA LEU A 136 3.51 8.18 4.82
C LEU A 136 4.17 8.32 6.22
N PRO A 137 3.53 7.94 7.35
CA PRO A 137 4.18 7.88 8.66
C PRO A 137 5.44 7.02 8.70
N ALA A 138 5.48 5.92 7.94
CA ALA A 138 6.66 5.06 7.88
C ALA A 138 7.84 5.78 7.18
N VAL A 139 7.59 6.42 6.03
CA VAL A 139 8.61 7.23 5.33
C VAL A 139 9.04 8.42 6.17
N LYS A 140 8.11 9.04 6.89
CA LYS A 140 8.39 10.11 7.85
C LYS A 140 9.35 9.65 8.93
N ASP A 141 9.09 8.51 9.58
CA ASP A 141 9.97 7.95 10.60
C ASP A 141 11.39 7.70 10.04
N VAL A 142 11.51 7.26 8.79
CA VAL A 142 12.82 7.14 8.12
C VAL A 142 13.47 8.51 7.89
N ALA A 143 12.73 9.50 7.39
CA ALA A 143 13.25 10.82 7.06
C ALA A 143 13.84 11.53 8.29
N VAL A 144 13.14 11.46 9.42
CA VAL A 144 13.51 12.13 10.68
C VAL A 144 14.51 11.35 11.52
N SER A 145 14.70 10.05 11.24
CA SER A 145 15.66 9.23 11.98
C SER A 145 17.11 9.73 11.85
N SER A 146 17.93 9.37 12.84
CA SER A 146 19.36 9.72 12.93
C SER A 146 20.30 8.74 12.21
N VAL A 147 19.77 7.68 11.58
CA VAL A 147 20.60 6.71 10.85
C VAL A 147 21.19 7.35 9.59
N ASP A 148 22.30 6.80 9.09
CA ASP A 148 22.95 7.30 7.88
C ASP A 148 22.07 7.13 6.61
N ALA A 149 22.48 7.79 5.53
CA ALA A 149 21.71 7.80 4.28
C ALA A 149 21.55 6.40 3.64
N VAL A 150 22.56 5.54 3.75
CA VAL A 150 22.53 4.18 3.19
C VAL A 150 21.50 3.33 3.95
N ALA A 151 21.49 3.41 5.27
CA ALA A 151 20.51 2.76 6.11
C ALA A 151 19.09 3.27 5.83
N LYS A 152 18.90 4.59 5.60
CA LYS A 152 17.59 5.14 5.21
C LYS A 152 17.09 4.54 3.89
N VAL A 153 17.94 4.49 2.87
CA VAL A 153 17.59 3.87 1.58
C VAL A 153 17.23 2.41 1.76
N ALA A 154 18.03 1.65 2.52
CA ALA A 154 17.76 0.24 2.79
C ALA A 154 16.39 0.04 3.47
N VAL A 155 16.06 0.86 4.48
CA VAL A 155 14.77 0.77 5.17
C VAL A 155 13.60 1.15 4.25
N VAL A 156 13.74 2.17 3.39
CA VAL A 156 12.71 2.52 2.39
C VAL A 156 12.50 1.38 1.38
N VAL A 157 13.59 0.72 0.94
CA VAL A 157 13.50 -0.43 0.05
C VAL A 157 12.77 -1.59 0.72
N VAL A 158 13.09 -1.90 1.99
CA VAL A 158 12.38 -2.93 2.76
C VAL A 158 10.89 -2.59 2.90
N LEU A 159 10.58 -1.34 3.25
CA LEU A 159 9.22 -0.82 3.37
C LEU A 159 8.44 -0.97 2.04
N TRP A 160 9.07 -0.62 0.91
CA TRP A 160 8.48 -0.75 -0.43
C TRP A 160 8.24 -2.22 -0.80
N ILE A 161 9.22 -3.10 -0.57
CA ILE A 161 9.12 -4.55 -0.86
C ILE A 161 7.94 -5.17 -0.10
N ILE A 162 7.86 -4.91 1.21
CA ILE A 162 6.81 -5.45 2.07
C ILE A 162 5.44 -4.91 1.65
N THR A 163 5.33 -3.61 1.42
CA THR A 163 4.06 -2.97 1.02
C THR A 163 3.57 -3.51 -0.33
N MET A 164 4.49 -3.79 -1.26
CA MET A 164 4.16 -4.34 -2.57
C MET A 164 3.94 -5.86 -2.57
N ALA A 165 4.14 -6.56 -1.45
CA ALA A 165 4.10 -8.03 -1.38
C ALA A 165 2.82 -8.61 -1.98
N LEU A 166 1.65 -8.05 -1.67
CA LEU A 166 0.37 -8.55 -2.21
C LEU A 166 0.21 -8.33 -3.73
N ALA A 167 1.04 -7.51 -4.36
CA ALA A 167 1.06 -7.34 -5.82
C ALA A 167 2.01 -8.35 -6.49
N TRP A 168 3.22 -8.55 -5.96
CA TRP A 168 4.22 -9.42 -6.61
C TRP A 168 4.18 -10.89 -6.15
N VAL A 169 3.73 -11.20 -4.93
CA VAL A 169 3.65 -12.59 -4.44
C VAL A 169 2.75 -13.47 -5.32
N PRO A 170 1.51 -13.07 -5.69
CA PRO A 170 0.69 -13.86 -6.60
C PRO A 170 1.34 -14.08 -7.97
N LEU A 171 2.01 -13.04 -8.49
CA LEU A 171 2.72 -13.11 -9.76
C LEU A 171 3.88 -14.11 -9.68
N LEU A 172 4.71 -14.03 -8.64
CA LEU A 172 5.79 -14.99 -8.43
C LEU A 172 5.28 -16.42 -8.25
N ALA A 173 4.16 -16.61 -7.54
CA ALA A 173 3.54 -17.92 -7.39
C ALA A 173 3.18 -18.54 -8.75
N VAL A 174 2.60 -17.76 -9.67
CA VAL A 174 2.29 -18.23 -11.04
C VAL A 174 3.56 -18.46 -11.87
N VAL A 175 4.60 -17.63 -11.70
CA VAL A 175 5.88 -17.82 -12.40
C VAL A 175 6.57 -19.11 -11.96
N VAL A 176 6.56 -19.42 -10.66
CA VAL A 176 7.25 -20.58 -10.08
C VAL A 176 6.44 -21.88 -10.23
N PHE A 177 5.14 -21.84 -9.94
CA PHE A 177 4.29 -23.04 -9.90
C PHE A 177 3.42 -23.24 -11.15
N GLY A 178 3.43 -22.29 -12.08
CA GLY A 178 2.62 -22.33 -13.30
C GLY A 178 1.12 -22.41 -13.01
N ASP A 179 0.43 -23.25 -13.77
CA ASP A 179 -1.04 -23.37 -13.70
C ASP A 179 -1.53 -23.95 -12.37
N ARG A 180 -0.66 -24.63 -11.60
CA ARG A 180 -0.98 -25.15 -10.27
C ARG A 180 -1.32 -24.04 -9.27
N ALA A 181 -0.80 -22.83 -9.47
CA ALA A 181 -1.12 -21.68 -8.62
C ALA A 181 -2.52 -21.08 -8.93
N VAL A 182 -3.06 -21.27 -10.13
CA VAL A 182 -4.29 -20.58 -10.58
C VAL A 182 -5.51 -20.97 -9.74
N GLY A 183 -5.67 -22.27 -9.43
CA GLY A 183 -6.76 -22.76 -8.58
C GLY A 183 -6.78 -22.12 -7.18
N PRO A 184 -5.68 -22.22 -6.41
CA PRO A 184 -5.55 -21.55 -5.11
C PRO A 184 -5.72 -20.03 -5.17
N LEU A 185 -5.13 -19.34 -6.15
CA LEU A 185 -5.24 -17.89 -6.30
C LEU A 185 -6.68 -17.44 -6.60
N ARG A 186 -7.45 -18.23 -7.35
CA ARG A 186 -8.87 -17.97 -7.59
C ARG A 186 -9.71 -18.10 -6.32
N ARG A 187 -9.41 -19.07 -5.45
CA ARG A 187 -10.07 -19.20 -4.12
C ARG A 187 -9.74 -18.01 -3.23
N LEU A 188 -8.45 -17.68 -3.12
CA LEU A 188 -7.98 -16.50 -2.38
C LEU A 188 -8.68 -15.22 -2.86
N ARG A 189 -8.84 -15.04 -4.17
CA ARG A 189 -9.59 -13.89 -4.73
C ARG A 189 -11.03 -13.85 -4.22
N ALA A 190 -11.73 -14.98 -4.25
CA ALA A 190 -13.12 -15.05 -3.80
C ALA A 190 -13.23 -14.69 -2.30
N ASP A 191 -12.37 -15.27 -1.48
CA ASP A 191 -12.36 -15.04 -0.02
C ASP A 191 -12.06 -13.58 0.33
N ILE A 192 -11.03 -12.99 -0.29
CA ILE A 192 -10.67 -11.58 -0.08
C ILE A 192 -11.75 -10.64 -0.62
N THR A 193 -12.38 -10.97 -1.75
CA THR A 193 -13.47 -10.14 -2.31
C THR A 193 -14.69 -10.13 -1.38
N ALA A 194 -15.02 -11.27 -0.77
CA ALA A 194 -16.12 -11.40 0.18
C ALA A 194 -15.90 -10.58 1.46
N HIS A 195 -14.64 -10.50 1.93
CA HIS A 195 -14.29 -9.83 3.18
C HIS A 195 -13.62 -8.46 3.00
N GLN A 196 -13.55 -7.93 1.77
CA GLN A 196 -12.76 -6.74 1.45
C GLN A 196 -13.06 -5.54 2.34
N LYS A 197 -14.35 -5.31 2.67
CA LYS A 197 -14.79 -4.19 3.51
C LYS A 197 -14.35 -4.39 4.95
N THR A 198 -14.52 -5.60 5.48
CA THR A 198 -14.11 -5.97 6.84
C THR A 198 -12.59 -5.84 6.99
N VAL A 199 -11.82 -6.36 6.04
CA VAL A 199 -10.35 -6.24 6.06
C VAL A 199 -9.93 -4.77 6.03
N ALA A 200 -10.48 -3.98 5.11
CA ALA A 200 -10.19 -2.55 5.03
C ALA A 200 -10.55 -1.81 6.33
N ALA A 201 -11.72 -2.10 6.92
CA ALA A 201 -12.17 -1.48 8.16
C ALA A 201 -11.28 -1.85 9.35
N VAL A 202 -10.99 -3.14 9.54
CA VAL A 202 -10.16 -3.64 10.64
C VAL A 202 -8.76 -3.05 10.59
N VAL A 203 -8.10 -3.09 9.42
CA VAL A 203 -6.77 -2.49 9.24
C VAL A 203 -6.81 -0.99 9.51
N SER A 204 -7.79 -0.29 8.94
CA SER A 204 -7.88 1.17 9.12
C SER A 204 -8.17 1.56 10.57
N PHE A 205 -9.03 0.83 11.28
CA PHE A 205 -9.27 1.12 12.70
C PHE A 205 -8.08 0.77 13.59
N ALA A 206 -7.46 -0.39 13.39
CA ALA A 206 -6.31 -0.81 14.19
C ALA A 206 -5.14 0.17 14.07
N PHE A 207 -4.76 0.52 12.83
CA PHE A 207 -3.67 1.46 12.61
C PHE A 207 -4.08 2.92 12.83
N GLY A 208 -5.35 3.25 12.62
CA GLY A 208 -5.89 4.56 12.98
C GLY A 208 -5.77 4.84 14.47
N ALA A 209 -6.12 3.87 15.31
CA ALA A 209 -5.92 3.93 16.76
C ALA A 209 -4.44 3.99 17.13
N TYR A 210 -3.60 3.14 16.53
CA TYR A 210 -2.15 3.13 16.75
C TYR A 210 -1.52 4.51 16.46
N LEU A 211 -1.77 5.08 15.27
CA LEU A 211 -1.24 6.38 14.88
C LEU A 211 -1.86 7.52 15.69
N GLY A 212 -3.14 7.43 16.06
CA GLY A 212 -3.78 8.39 16.95
C GLY A 212 -3.12 8.45 18.32
N ILE A 213 -2.88 7.28 18.94
CA ILE A 213 -2.17 7.19 20.23
C ILE A 213 -0.73 7.70 20.09
N LYS A 214 -0.03 7.30 19.03
CA LYS A 214 1.34 7.76 18.74
C LYS A 214 1.40 9.28 18.61
N GLY A 215 0.47 9.86 17.84
CA GLY A 215 0.37 11.30 17.62
C GLY A 215 0.03 12.09 18.89
N ILE A 216 -0.95 11.63 19.68
CA ILE A 216 -1.31 12.27 20.96
C ILE A 216 -0.11 12.31 21.91
N ARG A 217 0.63 11.20 22.04
CA ARG A 217 1.83 11.12 22.90
C ARG A 217 2.97 12.03 22.46
N ALA A 218 3.02 12.42 21.19
CA ALA A 218 4.07 13.30 20.66
C ALA A 218 3.70 14.80 20.78
N VAL A 219 2.43 15.12 21.00
CA VAL A 219 1.93 16.51 21.07
C VAL A 219 1.54 16.93 22.49
N ALA A 220 1.16 15.98 23.35
CA ALA A 220 0.84 16.20 24.76
C ALA A 220 2.10 16.15 25.64
#